data_AF-A0A9E2TTN2-F1
#
_entry.id   AF-A0A9E2TTN2-F1
#
_cell.length_a   1.000
_cell.length_b   1.000
_cell.length_c   1.000
_cell.angle_alpha   90.00
_cell.angle_beta   90.00
_cell.angle_gamma   90.00
#
_symmetry.space_group_name_H-M   'P 1'
#
loop_
_entity.id
_entity.type
_entity.pdbx_description
1 polymer ?
#
loop_
_entity_poly.entity_id
_entity_poly.type
_entity_poly.pdbx_seq_one_letter_code
_entity_poly.pdbx_strand_id
1 'polypeptide(L)'
;MKKNLQLYFGILMLSAIFFASCNDDDERPDLPTTAYIHYSVDDKQVAFTALANNVTSYLWDFGDGQTSTEANPVHIYEIGGYYSISLSVTGGTGEASDDVYLAISLPPFELLTGDPATGNGKKWKLSSSHAAGGDYFAYSDANFTVVDDTPKPLPDGIFSTEFGMGDIYDDEYTFFPDGTYIHDVKEDEATFSGYLYQQVANGGADIVNANGASYGLCIAKYTPDAEATFTFTEGTNFTTPSAFGSGGQITYSNVNMLEFSGTEFIGFHDMERRVILNSISDTRMQLIMFMQGSPSAIGYNTNALLLSFEVVN
;
A
#
# COMPACT_ATOMS: atom_id res chain seq x y z
N MET A 1 107.77 -4.06 -25.55
CA MET A 1 107.50 -4.44 -26.96
C MET A 1 106.08 -4.05 -27.32
N LYS A 2 105.90 -3.11 -28.28
CA LYS A 2 104.72 -2.86 -29.16
C LYS A 2 103.36 -2.56 -28.49
N LYS A 3 102.47 -1.66 -28.94
CA LYS A 3 102.36 -0.65 -30.02
C LYS A 3 100.97 0.06 -29.85
N ASN A 4 100.90 1.36 -30.18
CA ASN A 4 99.80 2.13 -30.85
C ASN A 4 98.41 2.21 -30.17
N LEU A 5 97.80 3.37 -29.82
CA LEU A 5 97.40 4.59 -30.57
C LEU A 5 96.22 4.41 -31.57
N GLN A 6 95.03 4.94 -31.21
CA GLN A 6 94.01 5.70 -32.00
C GLN A 6 92.67 5.76 -31.19
N LEU A 7 92.18 6.89 -30.65
CA LEU A 7 91.50 8.11 -31.17
C LEU A 7 89.98 7.92 -31.52
N TYR A 8 89.10 8.72 -30.89
CA TYR A 8 87.84 9.41 -31.34
C TYR A 8 86.87 9.61 -30.14
N PHE A 9 86.70 10.82 -29.55
CA PHE A 9 85.82 11.98 -29.88
C PHE A 9 84.36 11.86 -29.34
N GLY A 10 83.91 12.84 -28.54
CA GLY A 10 82.50 13.01 -28.10
C GLY A 10 82.34 13.47 -26.64
N ILE A 11 82.55 14.75 -26.32
CA ILE A 11 81.52 15.79 -26.04
C ILE A 11 80.70 15.55 -24.75
N LEU A 12 81.11 16.26 -23.69
CA LEU A 12 80.32 17.22 -22.89
C LEU A 12 78.82 16.90 -22.65
N MET A 13 78.45 16.59 -21.40
CA MET A 13 77.60 17.48 -20.57
C MET A 13 77.32 16.85 -19.21
N LEU A 14 77.76 17.58 -18.19
CA LEU A 14 77.32 17.45 -16.81
C LEU A 14 75.86 17.94 -16.78
N SER A 15 74.90 17.03 -16.90
CA SER A 15 73.48 17.34 -16.76
C SER A 15 73.20 17.65 -15.29
N ALA A 16 73.23 18.94 -14.97
CA ALA A 16 72.54 19.48 -13.81
C ALA A 16 71.08 19.01 -13.89
N ILE A 17 70.69 18.16 -12.94
CA ILE A 17 69.29 17.83 -12.70
C ILE A 17 68.67 19.12 -12.19
N PHE A 18 68.16 19.92 -13.13
CA PHE A 18 67.16 20.92 -12.81
C PHE A 18 65.97 20.15 -12.26
N PHE A 19 65.79 20.19 -10.95
CA PHE A 19 64.43 20.08 -10.40
C PHE A 19 63.68 21.26 -11.03
N ALA A 20 62.94 20.99 -12.10
CA ALA A 20 61.84 21.85 -12.48
C ALA A 20 60.92 21.86 -11.26
N SER A 21 61.08 22.90 -10.43
CA SER A 21 60.02 23.36 -9.56
C SER A 21 58.80 23.47 -10.46
N CYS A 22 57.79 22.63 -10.23
CA CYS A 22 56.47 22.83 -10.78
C CYS A 22 55.98 24.18 -10.24
N ASN A 23 56.32 25.26 -10.94
CA ASN A 23 55.61 26.52 -10.89
C ASN A 23 54.44 26.37 -11.86
N ASP A 24 53.47 25.56 -11.45
CA ASP A 24 52.13 25.65 -12.00
C ASP A 24 51.27 26.12 -10.82
N ASP A 25 51.22 27.45 -10.64
CA ASP A 25 50.05 28.14 -10.10
C ASP A 25 48.88 27.92 -11.09
N ASP A 26 48.59 26.67 -11.43
CA ASP A 26 47.41 26.28 -12.18
C ASP A 26 46.25 26.58 -11.25
N GLU A 27 45.42 27.56 -11.62
CA GLU A 27 44.09 27.78 -11.06
C GLU A 27 43.35 26.45 -11.07
N ARG A 28 43.42 25.71 -9.97
CA ARG A 28 42.64 24.50 -9.80
C ARG A 28 41.19 24.91 -10.02
N PRO A 29 40.48 24.36 -11.02
CA PRO A 29 39.12 24.78 -11.29
C PRO A 29 38.27 24.57 -10.04
N ASP A 30 37.60 25.63 -9.59
CA ASP A 30 36.67 25.54 -8.48
C ASP A 30 35.59 24.52 -8.83
N LEU A 31 35.48 23.48 -8.01
CA LEU A 31 34.46 22.47 -8.22
C LEU A 31 33.08 23.10 -8.00
N PRO A 32 32.12 22.80 -8.89
CA PRO A 32 30.78 23.36 -8.76
C PRO A 32 30.13 22.92 -7.44
N THR A 33 29.25 23.77 -6.92
CA THR A 33 28.39 23.43 -5.81
C THR A 33 27.46 22.31 -6.26
N THR A 34 27.41 21.21 -5.51
CA THR A 34 26.49 20.08 -5.77
C THR A 34 25.72 19.73 -4.52
N ALA A 35 24.49 19.26 -4.66
CA ALA A 35 23.69 18.68 -3.59
C ALA A 35 23.07 17.37 -4.05
N TYR A 36 23.07 16.38 -3.15
CA TYR A 36 22.34 15.13 -3.30
C TYR A 36 21.83 14.70 -1.93
N ILE A 37 20.57 14.28 -1.88
CA ILE A 37 19.93 13.76 -0.68
C ILE A 37 20.18 12.25 -0.60
N HIS A 38 20.73 11.82 0.52
CA HIS A 38 20.64 10.44 0.97
C HIS A 38 19.80 10.38 2.25
N TYR A 39 19.08 9.27 2.45
CA TYR A 39 18.21 9.12 3.61
C TYR A 39 18.10 7.67 4.07
N SER A 40 17.69 7.48 5.32
CA SER A 40 17.25 6.22 5.89
C SER A 40 15.97 6.45 6.68
N VAL A 41 14.95 5.63 6.44
CA VAL A 41 13.64 5.72 7.11
C VAL A 41 13.53 4.61 8.14
N ASP A 42 13.06 4.96 9.34
CA ASP A 42 12.63 4.04 10.38
C ASP A 42 11.31 4.55 10.98
N ASP A 43 10.20 3.89 10.62
CA ASP A 43 8.84 4.31 10.95
C ASP A 43 8.58 5.79 10.58
N LYS A 44 8.42 6.67 11.57
CA LYS A 44 8.21 8.12 11.39
C LYS A 44 9.49 8.95 11.45
N GLN A 45 10.64 8.34 11.71
CA GLN A 45 11.91 9.02 11.78
C GLN A 45 12.70 8.86 10.46
N VAL A 46 13.26 9.96 9.97
CA VAL A 46 14.12 9.96 8.79
C VAL A 46 15.45 10.61 9.14
N ALA A 47 16.54 9.88 8.92
CA ALA A 47 17.89 10.42 9.00
C ALA A 47 18.32 10.85 7.60
N PHE A 48 18.59 12.14 7.40
CA PHE A 48 19.04 12.71 6.14
C PHE A 48 20.56 12.92 6.14
N THR A 49 21.16 12.81 4.96
CA THR A 49 22.58 13.10 4.71
C THR A 49 22.70 13.93 3.45
N ALA A 50 23.26 15.15 3.56
CA ALA A 50 23.60 15.95 2.40
C ALA A 50 24.95 15.49 1.82
N LEU A 51 24.91 14.81 0.68
CA LEU A 51 26.11 14.50 -0.10
C LEU A 51 26.41 15.69 -1.02
N ALA A 52 27.12 16.68 -0.49
CA ALA A 52 27.29 17.97 -1.13
C ALA A 52 28.76 18.43 -1.20
N ASN A 53 29.10 19.23 -2.21
CA ASN A 53 30.45 19.77 -2.43
C ASN A 53 30.42 21.30 -2.49
N ASN A 54 31.52 21.93 -2.06
CA ASN A 54 31.69 23.39 -2.06
C ASN A 54 30.58 24.15 -1.29
N VAL A 55 30.01 23.58 -0.23
CA VAL A 55 28.86 24.14 0.50
C VAL A 55 29.27 25.05 1.66
N THR A 56 28.59 26.18 1.79
CA THR A 56 28.66 27.12 2.92
C THR A 56 27.43 27.06 3.83
N SER A 57 26.25 26.75 3.29
CA SER A 57 25.02 26.59 4.07
C SER A 57 24.05 25.56 3.48
N TYR A 58 23.26 24.96 4.37
CA TYR A 58 22.19 24.00 4.04
C TYR A 58 20.84 24.60 4.44
N LEU A 59 19.81 24.27 3.68
CA LEU A 59 18.42 24.50 4.02
C LEU A 59 17.61 23.29 3.59
N TRP A 60 17.04 22.59 4.55
CA TRP A 60 16.10 21.50 4.37
C TRP A 60 14.68 22.01 4.52
N ASP A 61 13.77 21.55 3.67
CA ASP A 61 12.32 21.57 3.88
C ASP A 61 11.83 20.13 3.86
N PHE A 62 11.21 19.68 4.95
CA PHE A 62 10.77 18.30 5.10
C PHE A 62 9.37 18.02 4.53
N GLY A 63 8.71 19.03 3.97
CA GLY A 63 7.38 18.92 3.37
C GLY A 63 6.22 18.91 4.39
N ASP A 64 6.51 18.96 5.69
CA ASP A 64 5.55 19.04 6.79
C ASP A 64 5.47 20.46 7.42
N GLY A 65 6.14 21.43 6.78
CA GLY A 65 6.27 22.81 7.27
C GLY A 65 7.44 23.04 8.22
N GLN A 66 8.23 22.01 8.55
CA GLN A 66 9.46 22.13 9.33
C GLN A 66 10.69 22.19 8.43
N THR A 67 11.73 22.88 8.90
CA THR A 67 12.98 23.09 8.17
C THR A 67 14.19 22.85 9.07
N SER A 68 15.37 22.65 8.47
CA SER A 68 16.65 22.53 9.18
C SER A 68 17.79 23.18 8.40
N THR A 69 18.82 23.63 9.10
CA THR A 69 20.08 24.12 8.52
C THR A 69 21.28 23.22 8.82
N GLU A 70 21.03 22.08 9.46
CA GLU A 70 22.05 21.06 9.71
C GLU A 70 22.43 20.35 8.40
N ALA A 71 23.68 19.91 8.29
CA ALA A 71 24.11 19.15 7.11
C ALA A 71 23.45 17.77 7.04
N ASN A 72 23.27 17.11 8.19
CA ASN A 72 22.73 15.74 8.30
C ASN A 72 21.65 15.69 9.42
N PRO A 73 20.47 16.29 9.21
CA PRO A 73 19.44 16.32 10.23
C PRO A 73 18.77 14.95 10.41
N VAL A 74 18.25 14.73 11.61
CA VAL A 74 17.27 13.67 11.89
C VAL A 74 15.92 14.32 12.12
N HIS A 75 14.93 13.96 11.31
CA HIS A 75 13.57 14.50 11.38
C HIS A 75 12.59 13.44 11.88
N ILE A 76 11.57 13.84 12.64
CA ILE A 76 10.49 12.97 13.10
C ILE A 76 9.17 13.58 12.62
N TYR A 77 8.45 12.85 11.78
CA TYR A 77 7.12 13.23 11.33
C TYR A 77 6.08 12.90 12.40
N GLU A 78 5.22 13.87 12.75
CA GLU A 78 4.16 13.63 13.75
C GLU A 78 3.08 12.68 13.20
N ILE A 79 2.68 12.93 11.96
CA ILE A 79 1.68 12.17 11.20
C ILE A 79 2.42 11.43 10.09
N GLY A 80 2.02 10.19 9.79
CA GLY A 80 2.52 9.48 8.61
C GLY A 80 1.88 10.03 7.34
N GLY A 81 2.56 9.92 6.21
CA GLY A 81 2.13 10.61 5.00
C GLY A 81 3.09 10.45 3.82
N TYR A 82 2.72 11.07 2.70
CA TYR A 82 3.63 11.36 1.60
C TYR A 82 4.21 12.76 1.72
N TYR A 83 5.53 12.90 1.54
CA TYR A 83 6.24 14.16 1.72
C TYR A 83 7.20 14.45 0.55
N SER A 84 7.17 15.68 0.06
CA SER A 84 8.20 16.24 -0.83
C SER A 84 9.26 16.94 0.02
N ILE A 85 10.45 16.34 0.09
CA ILE A 85 11.58 16.86 0.84
C ILE A 85 12.54 17.54 -0.13
N SER A 86 12.96 18.76 0.20
CA SER A 86 13.94 19.51 -0.57
C SER A 86 15.18 19.84 0.25
N LEU A 87 16.33 19.79 -0.39
CA LEU A 87 17.59 20.30 0.11
C LEU A 87 18.04 21.41 -0.83
N SER A 88 18.23 22.61 -0.30
CA SER A 88 18.93 23.71 -0.96
C SER A 88 20.26 23.96 -0.28
N VAL A 89 21.34 24.00 -1.06
CA VAL A 89 22.67 24.37 -0.57
C VAL A 89 23.17 25.62 -1.27
N THR A 90 23.80 26.50 -0.51
CA THR A 90 24.57 27.63 -1.05
C THR A 90 26.04 27.30 -0.89
N GLY A 91 26.84 27.61 -1.90
CA GLY A 91 28.25 27.26 -1.95
C GLY A 91 29.13 28.34 -2.58
N GLY A 92 30.44 28.10 -2.58
CA GLY A 92 31.44 29.07 -3.08
C GLY A 92 31.27 29.43 -4.56
N THR A 93 30.72 28.51 -5.35
CA THR A 93 30.49 28.67 -6.80
C THR A 93 29.04 28.89 -7.20
N GLY A 94 28.11 29.00 -6.25
CA GLY A 94 26.67 29.14 -6.52
C GLY A 94 25.80 28.25 -5.65
N GLU A 95 24.55 28.05 -6.06
CA GLU A 95 23.55 27.26 -5.36
C GLU A 95 23.26 25.95 -6.09
N ALA A 96 22.86 24.93 -5.34
CA ALA A 96 22.38 23.66 -5.86
C ALA A 96 21.21 23.16 -5.01
N SER A 97 20.34 22.34 -5.59
CA SER A 97 19.25 21.71 -4.85
C SER A 97 19.03 20.27 -5.31
N ASP A 98 18.38 19.50 -4.46
CA ASP A 98 17.91 18.16 -4.76
C ASP A 98 16.58 17.92 -4.01
N ASP A 99 15.73 17.06 -4.57
CA ASP A 99 14.38 16.80 -4.08
C ASP A 99 14.12 15.29 -4.04
N VAL A 100 13.51 14.80 -2.97
CA VAL A 100 13.06 13.40 -2.84
C VAL A 100 11.61 13.34 -2.39
N TYR A 101 10.89 12.34 -2.89
CA TYR A 101 9.50 12.11 -2.54
C TYR A 101 9.37 10.80 -1.76
N LEU A 102 8.93 10.87 -0.50
CA LEU A 102 8.94 9.73 0.43
C LEU A 102 7.54 9.42 0.97
N ALA A 103 7.27 8.12 1.11
CA ALA A 103 6.18 7.58 1.90
C ALA A 103 6.69 7.24 3.31
N ILE A 104 6.15 7.88 4.34
CA ILE A 104 6.59 7.75 5.74
C ILE A 104 5.43 7.22 6.58
N SER A 105 5.56 5.99 7.11
CA SER A 105 4.57 5.37 8.02
C SER A 105 3.10 5.60 7.57
N LEU A 106 2.76 5.25 6.33
CA LEU A 106 1.45 5.57 5.74
C LEU A 106 0.28 5.09 6.64
N PRO A 107 -0.67 5.98 7.01
CA PRO A 107 -1.88 5.60 7.72
C PRO A 107 -2.76 4.67 6.87
N PRO A 108 -3.68 3.91 7.50
CA PRO A 108 -4.58 2.99 6.81
C PRO A 108 -5.34 3.60 5.62
N PHE A 109 -5.79 4.86 5.73
CA PHE A 109 -6.48 5.53 4.63
C PHE A 109 -5.60 5.70 3.38
N GLU A 110 -4.34 6.10 3.55
CA GLU A 110 -3.39 6.26 2.45
C GLU A 110 -2.90 4.92 1.92
N LEU A 111 -2.78 3.91 2.79
CA LEU A 111 -2.53 2.55 2.35
C LEU A 111 -3.68 2.01 1.50
N LEU A 112 -4.94 2.40 1.78
CA LEU A 112 -6.13 2.00 1.05
C LEU A 112 -6.28 2.74 -0.29
N THR A 113 -6.01 4.05 -0.30
CA THR A 113 -6.34 4.95 -1.42
C THR A 113 -5.16 5.34 -2.30
N GLY A 114 -3.93 5.10 -1.83
CA GLY A 114 -2.71 5.49 -2.53
C GLY A 114 -2.33 6.96 -2.32
N ASP A 115 -1.46 7.45 -3.19
CA ASP A 115 -0.91 8.80 -3.10
C ASP A 115 -1.90 9.86 -3.61
N PRO A 116 -2.34 10.81 -2.75
CA PRO A 116 -3.21 11.92 -3.15
C PRO A 116 -2.64 12.82 -4.23
N ALA A 117 -1.31 12.91 -4.39
CA ALA A 117 -0.67 13.71 -5.43
C ALA A 117 -0.85 13.11 -6.83
N THR A 118 -1.01 11.78 -6.94
CA THR A 118 -1.22 11.12 -8.24
C THR A 118 -2.67 11.15 -8.70
N GLY A 119 -3.62 11.12 -7.75
CA GLY A 119 -5.06 11.05 -8.03
C GLY A 119 -5.52 9.76 -8.73
N ASN A 120 -4.65 8.76 -8.90
CA ASN A 120 -4.97 7.53 -9.64
C ASN A 120 -5.78 6.52 -8.81
N GLY A 121 -5.92 6.76 -7.50
CA GLY A 121 -6.45 5.78 -6.57
C GLY A 121 -5.52 4.56 -6.42
N LYS A 122 -5.90 3.65 -5.54
CA LYS A 122 -5.22 2.38 -5.38
C LYS A 122 -6.18 1.23 -5.61
N LYS A 123 -5.71 0.29 -6.43
CA LYS A 123 -6.50 -0.80 -6.96
C LYS A 123 -6.21 -2.11 -6.22
N TRP A 124 -7.27 -2.83 -5.93
CA TRP A 124 -7.27 -4.06 -5.16
C TRP A 124 -8.09 -5.13 -5.87
N LYS A 125 -7.74 -6.40 -5.67
CA LYS A 125 -8.58 -7.54 -6.09
C LYS A 125 -8.58 -8.62 -5.04
N LEU A 126 -9.61 -9.47 -5.02
CA LEU A 126 -9.66 -10.60 -4.10
C LEU A 126 -8.46 -11.53 -4.36
N SER A 127 -7.72 -11.89 -3.31
CA SER A 127 -6.59 -12.80 -3.46
C SER A 127 -7.10 -14.23 -3.61
N SER A 128 -6.60 -14.95 -4.62
CA SER A 128 -6.85 -16.39 -4.74
C SER A 128 -6.02 -17.23 -3.77
N SER A 129 -5.00 -16.65 -3.11
CA SER A 129 -4.13 -17.31 -2.13
C SER A 129 -4.63 -17.12 -0.69
N HIS A 130 -5.84 -17.62 -0.42
CA HIS A 130 -6.48 -17.53 0.89
C HIS A 130 -5.65 -18.16 2.02
N ALA A 131 -4.90 -19.22 1.75
CA ALA A 131 -4.05 -19.86 2.73
C ALA A 131 -2.95 -18.92 3.24
N ALA A 132 -2.33 -18.16 2.33
CA ALA A 132 -1.33 -17.16 2.68
C ALA A 132 -1.94 -15.92 3.33
N GLY A 133 -3.20 -15.60 3.01
CA GLY A 133 -4.00 -14.53 3.64
C GLY A 133 -4.39 -14.83 5.07
N GLY A 134 -4.43 -16.12 5.45
CA GLY A 134 -5.00 -16.53 6.74
C GLY A 134 -6.52 -16.38 6.76
N ASP A 135 -7.16 -16.40 5.59
CA ASP A 135 -8.59 -16.15 5.40
C ASP A 135 -9.43 -17.30 5.95
N TYR A 136 -10.61 -17.01 6.49
CA TYR A 136 -11.48 -18.04 7.09
C TYR A 136 -12.94 -17.64 7.17
N PHE A 137 -13.80 -18.66 7.26
CA PHE A 137 -15.22 -18.50 7.52
C PHE A 137 -15.50 -18.52 9.02
N ALA A 138 -16.19 -17.50 9.50
CA ALA A 138 -16.43 -17.26 10.92
C ALA A 138 -17.92 -17.11 11.24
N TYR A 139 -18.27 -17.34 12.50
CA TYR A 139 -19.50 -16.83 13.08
C TYR A 139 -19.38 -15.31 13.31
N SER A 140 -20.49 -14.58 13.24
CA SER A 140 -20.57 -13.14 13.54
C SER A 140 -20.60 -12.87 15.06
N ASP A 141 -19.83 -13.63 15.83
CA ASP A 141 -19.69 -13.45 17.27
C ASP A 141 -18.59 -12.43 17.61
N ALA A 142 -18.34 -12.21 18.90
CA ALA A 142 -17.41 -11.18 19.37
C ALA A 142 -15.95 -11.46 18.99
N ASN A 143 -15.62 -12.72 18.69
CA ASN A 143 -14.25 -13.17 18.48
C ASN A 143 -14.01 -13.67 17.05
N PHE A 144 -15.01 -13.58 16.18
CA PHE A 144 -15.02 -14.23 14.87
C PHE A 144 -14.59 -15.70 14.99
N THR A 145 -15.27 -16.46 15.85
CA THR A 145 -14.95 -17.89 16.00
C THR A 145 -15.15 -18.62 14.66
N VAL A 146 -14.27 -19.56 14.36
CA VAL A 146 -14.33 -20.34 13.12
C VAL A 146 -15.61 -21.15 13.09
N VAL A 147 -16.29 -21.18 11.94
CA VAL A 147 -17.47 -22.02 11.78
C VAL A 147 -17.06 -23.49 11.84
N ASP A 148 -17.84 -24.30 12.54
CA ASP A 148 -17.56 -25.72 12.70
C ASP A 148 -17.39 -26.40 11.32
N ASP A 149 -16.46 -27.35 11.26
CA ASP A 149 -16.11 -28.11 10.06
C ASP A 149 -15.59 -27.27 8.86
N THR A 150 -15.23 -26.00 9.08
CA THR A 150 -14.60 -25.18 8.04
C THR A 150 -13.07 -25.08 8.19
N PRO A 151 -12.32 -25.09 7.08
CA PRO A 151 -10.88 -24.99 7.12
C PRO A 151 -10.44 -23.57 7.53
N LYS A 152 -9.37 -23.50 8.34
CA LYS A 152 -8.67 -22.27 8.66
C LYS A 152 -7.16 -22.49 8.47
N PRO A 153 -6.52 -21.86 7.48
CA PRO A 153 -7.14 -20.94 6.51
C PRO A 153 -7.98 -21.67 5.45
N LEU A 154 -8.79 -20.93 4.70
CA LEU A 154 -9.50 -21.44 3.52
C LEU A 154 -8.48 -21.93 2.47
N PRO A 155 -8.81 -22.99 1.71
CA PRO A 155 -8.05 -23.41 0.55
C PRO A 155 -7.89 -22.30 -0.49
N ASP A 156 -6.75 -22.29 -1.17
CA ASP A 156 -6.51 -21.41 -2.30
C ASP A 156 -7.52 -21.70 -3.43
N GLY A 157 -8.02 -20.63 -4.06
CA GLY A 157 -8.97 -20.74 -5.16
C GLY A 157 -10.35 -21.29 -4.78
N ILE A 158 -10.72 -21.34 -3.48
CA ILE A 158 -11.97 -21.94 -3.01
C ILE A 158 -13.21 -21.44 -3.78
N PHE A 159 -13.27 -20.16 -4.15
CA PHE A 159 -14.39 -19.61 -4.93
C PHE A 159 -14.50 -20.20 -6.33
N SER A 160 -13.37 -20.52 -6.96
CA SER A 160 -13.35 -21.26 -8.23
C SER A 160 -13.70 -22.73 -8.02
N THR A 161 -13.02 -23.41 -7.10
CA THR A 161 -13.07 -24.88 -6.99
C THR A 161 -14.33 -25.40 -6.34
N GLU A 162 -14.83 -24.70 -5.32
CA GLU A 162 -15.99 -25.14 -4.54
C GLU A 162 -17.27 -24.43 -4.93
N PHE A 163 -17.20 -23.18 -5.41
CA PHE A 163 -18.39 -22.38 -5.66
C PHE A 163 -18.65 -22.08 -7.14
N GLY A 164 -17.73 -22.42 -8.05
CA GLY A 164 -17.87 -22.10 -9.47
C GLY A 164 -17.90 -20.59 -9.75
N MET A 165 -17.38 -19.79 -8.82
CA MET A 165 -17.28 -18.34 -8.85
C MET A 165 -15.80 -17.95 -9.03
N GLY A 166 -15.12 -18.52 -10.03
CA GLY A 166 -13.70 -18.21 -10.24
C GLY A 166 -13.47 -16.77 -10.70
N ASP A 167 -14.44 -16.22 -11.43
CA ASP A 167 -14.28 -14.97 -12.15
C ASP A 167 -14.19 -13.75 -11.20
N ILE A 168 -14.74 -13.86 -9.97
CA ILE A 168 -14.64 -12.80 -8.95
C ILE A 168 -13.20 -12.45 -8.54
N TYR A 169 -12.23 -13.33 -8.83
CA TYR A 169 -10.81 -13.06 -8.55
C TYR A 169 -10.21 -12.06 -9.55
N ASP A 170 -10.92 -11.77 -10.64
CA ASP A 170 -10.52 -10.79 -11.65
C ASP A 170 -11.19 -9.43 -11.45
N ASP A 171 -12.22 -9.34 -10.61
CA ASP A 171 -12.85 -8.09 -10.17
C ASP A 171 -11.82 -7.14 -9.52
N GLU A 172 -11.87 -5.87 -9.90
CA GLU A 172 -10.98 -4.83 -9.38
C GLU A 172 -11.74 -3.73 -8.64
N TYR A 173 -11.17 -3.31 -7.52
CA TYR A 173 -11.71 -2.35 -6.56
C TYR A 173 -10.71 -1.20 -6.44
N THR A 174 -11.04 -0.01 -6.96
CA THR A 174 -10.15 1.17 -6.91
C THR A 174 -10.69 2.21 -5.95
N PHE A 175 -9.95 2.51 -4.89
CA PHE A 175 -10.30 3.54 -3.90
C PHE A 175 -9.50 4.81 -4.15
N PHE A 176 -10.17 5.96 -4.15
CA PHE A 176 -9.54 7.25 -4.40
C PHE A 176 -9.41 8.08 -3.12
N PRO A 177 -8.36 8.91 -2.99
CA PRO A 177 -8.17 9.79 -1.84
C PRO A 177 -9.28 10.83 -1.63
N ASP A 178 -10.09 11.11 -2.66
CA ASP A 178 -11.24 12.02 -2.59
C ASP A 178 -12.52 11.37 -2.05
N GLY A 179 -12.48 10.08 -1.72
CA GLY A 179 -13.61 9.30 -1.21
C GLY A 179 -14.49 8.68 -2.30
N THR A 180 -14.12 8.81 -3.57
CA THR A 180 -14.76 8.04 -4.66
C THR A 180 -14.18 6.63 -4.74
N TYR A 181 -14.96 5.72 -5.33
CA TYR A 181 -14.60 4.33 -5.48
C TYR A 181 -15.09 3.80 -6.85
N ILE A 182 -14.35 2.88 -7.46
CA ILE A 182 -14.70 2.23 -8.72
C ILE A 182 -14.61 0.72 -8.56
N HIS A 183 -15.68 0.01 -8.91
CA HIS A 183 -15.72 -1.42 -9.14
C HIS A 183 -15.69 -1.74 -10.64
N ASP A 184 -14.65 -2.46 -11.07
CA ASP A 184 -14.54 -3.04 -12.40
C ASP A 184 -14.79 -4.55 -12.33
N VAL A 185 -16.02 -4.96 -12.70
CA VAL A 185 -16.52 -6.35 -12.77
C VAL A 185 -16.04 -7.12 -14.01
N LYS A 186 -15.06 -6.57 -14.74
CA LYS A 186 -14.49 -7.16 -15.97
C LYS A 186 -15.56 -7.62 -16.97
N GLU A 187 -15.28 -8.65 -17.76
CA GLU A 187 -16.14 -9.07 -18.89
C GLU A 187 -17.33 -9.95 -18.47
N ASP A 188 -17.36 -10.45 -17.24
CA ASP A 188 -18.36 -11.44 -16.79
C ASP A 188 -19.66 -10.81 -16.23
N GLU A 189 -19.65 -9.50 -15.95
CA GLU A 189 -20.76 -8.74 -15.34
C GLU A 189 -21.23 -9.31 -13.98
N ALA A 190 -20.47 -10.21 -13.39
CA ALA A 190 -20.67 -10.81 -12.08
C ALA A 190 -19.81 -10.06 -11.07
N THR A 191 -20.18 -10.15 -9.80
CA THR A 191 -19.51 -9.37 -8.77
C THR A 191 -19.47 -10.18 -7.50
N PHE A 192 -18.39 -10.00 -6.73
CA PHE A 192 -18.39 -10.30 -5.31
C PHE A 192 -19.21 -9.28 -4.47
N SER A 193 -20.36 -8.87 -4.98
CA SER A 193 -21.34 -8.03 -4.31
C SER A 193 -22.74 -8.64 -4.50
N GLY A 194 -23.04 -9.66 -3.71
CA GLY A 194 -24.33 -10.32 -3.76
C GLY A 194 -25.24 -9.81 -2.66
N TYR A 195 -26.52 -9.55 -2.96
CA TYR A 195 -27.53 -9.74 -1.93
C TYR A 195 -27.47 -11.21 -1.53
N LEU A 196 -27.31 -11.51 -0.24
CA LEU A 196 -27.74 -12.81 0.26
C LEU A 196 -29.28 -12.83 0.26
N TYR A 197 -29.89 -12.81 -0.94
CA TYR A 197 -31.33 -12.61 -1.11
C TYR A 197 -32.05 -13.90 -0.74
N GLN A 198 -32.48 -13.95 0.52
CA GLN A 198 -33.79 -14.43 0.91
C GLN A 198 -34.15 -15.84 0.40
N GLN A 199 -33.60 -16.88 1.04
CA GLN A 199 -34.24 -18.19 1.00
C GLN A 199 -35.48 -18.22 1.92
N VAL A 200 -36.50 -17.38 1.69
CA VAL A 200 -37.84 -17.64 2.27
C VAL A 200 -39.04 -17.12 1.44
N ALA A 201 -38.88 -16.59 0.22
CA ALA A 201 -40.07 -16.21 -0.56
C ALA A 201 -40.18 -16.84 -1.95
N ASN A 202 -39.15 -16.79 -2.81
CA ASN A 202 -39.36 -17.07 -4.23
C ASN A 202 -38.21 -17.83 -4.94
N GLY A 203 -37.59 -18.81 -4.28
CA GLY A 203 -36.79 -19.86 -4.94
C GLY A 203 -35.67 -19.37 -5.87
N GLY A 204 -34.53 -18.95 -5.32
CA GLY A 204 -33.29 -18.79 -6.09
C GLY A 204 -32.51 -20.11 -6.14
N ALA A 205 -32.32 -20.64 -7.34
CA ALA A 205 -31.26 -21.59 -7.65
C ALA A 205 -30.04 -20.80 -8.18
N ASP A 206 -28.84 -21.38 -8.12
CA ASP A 206 -27.75 -21.18 -9.11
C ASP A 206 -26.32 -21.05 -8.55
N ILE A 207 -26.09 -21.15 -7.23
CA ILE A 207 -24.75 -21.56 -6.73
C ILE A 207 -24.88 -22.86 -5.95
N VAL A 208 -24.48 -23.92 -6.63
CA VAL A 208 -24.33 -25.27 -6.09
C VAL A 208 -22.85 -25.60 -6.12
N ASN A 209 -22.33 -26.13 -5.01
CA ASN A 209 -20.95 -26.60 -5.02
C ASN A 209 -20.78 -27.82 -5.93
N ALA A 210 -19.53 -28.27 -6.09
CA ALA A 210 -19.23 -29.49 -6.86
C ALA A 210 -20.00 -30.73 -6.38
N ASN A 211 -20.50 -30.73 -5.14
CA ASN A 211 -21.29 -31.79 -4.52
C ASN A 211 -22.82 -31.56 -4.57
N GLY A 212 -23.29 -30.49 -5.23
CA GLY A 212 -24.71 -30.16 -5.37
C GLY A 212 -25.36 -29.47 -4.16
N ALA A 213 -24.59 -29.09 -3.13
CA ALA A 213 -25.09 -28.36 -1.97
C ALA A 213 -25.18 -26.85 -2.27
N SER A 214 -26.32 -26.23 -1.92
CA SER A 214 -26.51 -24.78 -2.03
C SER A 214 -26.01 -24.09 -0.77
N TYR A 215 -25.07 -23.15 -0.93
CA TYR A 215 -24.51 -22.37 0.18
C TYR A 215 -25.21 -21.03 0.40
N GLY A 216 -26.26 -20.73 -0.39
CA GLY A 216 -26.98 -19.46 -0.27
C GLY A 216 -26.18 -18.22 -0.72
N LEU A 217 -24.94 -18.39 -1.19
CA LEU A 217 -24.17 -17.35 -1.88
C LEU A 217 -24.69 -17.24 -3.31
N CYS A 218 -24.83 -16.03 -3.84
CA CYS A 218 -25.08 -15.81 -5.26
C CYS A 218 -24.18 -14.71 -5.81
N ILE A 219 -23.65 -14.94 -7.01
CA ILE A 219 -23.18 -13.88 -7.88
C ILE A 219 -24.42 -13.29 -8.53
N ALA A 220 -24.66 -12.01 -8.29
CA ALA A 220 -25.69 -11.28 -9.00
C ALA A 220 -25.04 -10.58 -10.20
N LYS A 221 -25.75 -10.51 -11.31
CA LYS A 221 -25.39 -9.51 -12.33
C LYS A 221 -25.50 -8.14 -11.70
N TYR A 222 -24.46 -7.34 -11.86
CA TYR A 222 -24.39 -6.04 -11.23
C TYR A 222 -23.86 -5.00 -12.21
N THR A 223 -24.37 -3.78 -12.07
CA THR A 223 -23.94 -2.63 -12.84
C THR A 223 -23.32 -1.66 -11.85
N PRO A 224 -21.99 -1.43 -11.91
CA PRO A 224 -21.30 -0.44 -11.09
C PRO A 224 -21.97 0.95 -11.17
N ASP A 225 -21.99 1.63 -10.04
CA ASP A 225 -22.47 3.00 -9.91
C ASP A 225 -21.38 3.97 -10.39
N ALA A 226 -21.74 4.88 -11.29
CA ALA A 226 -20.80 5.83 -11.87
C ALA A 226 -20.27 6.87 -10.85
N GLU A 227 -20.96 7.03 -9.71
CA GLU A 227 -20.61 7.99 -8.66
C GLU A 227 -20.50 7.31 -7.27
N ALA A 228 -20.03 6.05 -7.22
CA ALA A 228 -19.86 5.34 -5.96
C ALA A 228 -18.88 6.08 -5.02
N THR A 229 -19.27 6.24 -3.76
CA THR A 229 -18.41 6.81 -2.72
C THR A 229 -18.34 5.93 -1.49
N PHE A 230 -17.25 6.07 -0.75
CA PHE A 230 -17.03 5.42 0.53
C PHE A 230 -16.62 6.43 1.59
N THR A 231 -16.90 6.09 2.85
CA THR A 231 -16.38 6.80 4.03
C THR A 231 -15.50 5.83 4.81
N PHE A 232 -14.31 6.28 5.17
CA PHE A 232 -13.41 5.54 6.05
C PHE A 232 -13.39 6.16 7.44
N THR A 233 -13.60 5.33 8.47
CA THR A 233 -13.56 5.77 9.87
C THR A 233 -12.63 4.87 10.67
N GLU A 234 -11.59 5.44 11.27
CA GLU A 234 -10.65 4.72 12.13
C GLU A 234 -11.11 4.65 13.58
N GLY A 235 -10.80 3.55 14.27
CA GLY A 235 -10.95 3.42 15.73
C GLY A 235 -12.37 3.61 16.26
N THR A 236 -13.39 3.27 15.48
CA THR A 236 -14.80 3.47 15.87
C THR A 236 -15.40 2.25 16.55
N ASN A 237 -16.50 2.44 17.27
CA ASN A 237 -17.35 1.35 17.75
C ASN A 237 -18.42 1.07 16.70
N PHE A 238 -18.47 -0.15 16.21
CA PHE A 238 -19.43 -0.61 15.23
C PHE A 238 -20.44 -1.56 15.88
N THR A 239 -21.71 -1.17 15.89
CA THR A 239 -22.81 -2.00 16.41
C THR A 239 -23.67 -2.48 15.25
N THR A 240 -23.90 -3.79 15.18
CA THR A 240 -24.64 -4.45 14.09
C THR A 240 -25.59 -5.52 14.63
N PRO A 241 -26.72 -5.82 13.97
CA PRO A 241 -27.55 -6.97 14.29
C PRO A 241 -26.76 -8.28 14.18
N SER A 242 -26.75 -9.10 15.23
CA SER A 242 -26.08 -10.40 15.22
C SER A 242 -26.82 -11.43 16.06
N ALA A 243 -26.86 -12.67 15.58
CA ALA A 243 -27.46 -13.81 16.26
C ALA A 243 -26.72 -14.20 17.55
N PHE A 244 -25.48 -13.71 17.73
CA PHE A 244 -24.64 -13.98 18.90
C PHE A 244 -24.66 -12.85 19.93
N GLY A 245 -25.30 -11.74 19.58
CA GLY A 245 -25.40 -10.55 20.41
C GLY A 245 -26.47 -10.65 21.50
N SER A 246 -26.17 -10.17 22.72
CA SER A 246 -27.21 -10.00 23.74
C SER A 246 -28.24 -8.98 23.26
N GLY A 247 -29.52 -9.36 23.21
CA GLY A 247 -30.58 -8.53 22.62
C GLY A 247 -30.55 -8.46 21.10
N GLY A 248 -29.81 -9.35 20.43
CA GLY A 248 -29.73 -9.44 18.97
C GLY A 248 -28.78 -8.42 18.34
N GLN A 249 -27.89 -7.80 19.11
CA GLN A 249 -26.88 -6.87 18.63
C GLN A 249 -25.52 -7.16 19.25
N ILE A 250 -24.47 -6.92 18.47
CA ILE A 250 -23.09 -7.00 18.92
C ILE A 250 -22.37 -5.71 18.60
N THR A 251 -21.43 -5.31 19.48
CA THR A 251 -20.58 -4.14 19.27
C THR A 251 -19.13 -4.59 19.14
N TYR A 252 -18.52 -4.27 18.01
CA TYR A 252 -17.09 -4.39 17.76
C TYR A 252 -16.42 -3.06 18.08
N SER A 253 -15.49 -3.06 19.03
CA SER A 253 -14.83 -1.85 19.50
C SER A 253 -13.51 -1.58 18.79
N ASN A 254 -13.23 -0.30 18.57
CA ASN A 254 -11.97 0.18 17.99
C ASN A 254 -11.64 -0.47 16.63
N VAL A 255 -12.63 -0.52 15.74
CA VAL A 255 -12.48 -1.09 14.39
C VAL A 255 -12.33 0.01 13.35
N ASN A 256 -11.62 -0.29 12.27
CA ASN A 256 -11.55 0.55 11.09
C ASN A 256 -12.68 0.14 10.15
N MET A 257 -13.49 1.10 9.71
CA MET A 257 -14.75 0.83 9.03
C MET A 257 -14.81 1.51 7.67
N LEU A 258 -15.22 0.76 6.65
CA LEU A 258 -15.55 1.26 5.32
C LEU A 258 -17.06 1.21 5.12
N GLU A 259 -17.67 2.38 4.92
CA GLU A 259 -19.11 2.53 4.66
C GLU A 259 -19.34 3.04 3.24
N PHE A 260 -20.26 2.41 2.51
CA PHE A 260 -20.49 2.68 1.10
C PHE A 260 -21.87 3.32 0.89
N SER A 261 -21.91 4.41 0.12
CA SER A 261 -23.11 5.24 -0.04
C SER A 261 -24.08 4.69 -1.10
N GLY A 262 -23.54 4.10 -2.17
CA GLY A 262 -24.28 3.59 -3.32
C GLY A 262 -24.84 2.18 -3.11
N THR A 263 -25.36 1.59 -4.18
CA THR A 263 -25.68 0.15 -4.23
C THR A 263 -24.41 -0.71 -4.39
N GLU A 264 -23.30 -0.07 -4.72
CA GLU A 264 -21.99 -0.66 -4.93
C GLU A 264 -21.27 -0.87 -3.60
N PHE A 265 -20.75 -2.07 -3.39
CA PHE A 265 -20.15 -2.45 -2.12
C PHE A 265 -19.17 -3.61 -2.31
N ILE A 266 -17.99 -3.50 -1.70
CA ILE A 266 -17.06 -4.61 -1.53
C ILE A 266 -17.54 -5.50 -0.38
N GLY A 267 -18.21 -6.60 -0.72
CA GLY A 267 -18.68 -7.60 0.23
C GLY A 267 -20.12 -8.02 -0.01
N PHE A 268 -20.68 -8.74 0.95
CA PHE A 268 -22.04 -9.25 0.83
C PHE A 268 -23.03 -8.16 1.22
N HIS A 269 -23.96 -7.84 0.32
CA HIS A 269 -25.07 -6.95 0.63
C HIS A 269 -25.98 -7.68 1.65
N ASP A 270 -25.66 -7.50 2.92
CA ASP A 270 -26.42 -7.94 4.06
C ASP A 270 -27.37 -6.81 4.51
N MET A 271 -27.55 -6.65 5.82
CA MET A 271 -28.35 -5.58 6.42
C MET A 271 -27.63 -4.21 6.38
N GLU A 272 -26.32 -4.15 6.16
CA GLU A 272 -25.47 -2.96 6.29
C GLU A 272 -24.43 -2.88 5.16
N ARG A 273 -24.20 -1.68 4.61
CA ARG A 273 -23.17 -1.47 3.57
C ARG A 273 -21.83 -1.12 4.18
N ARG A 274 -21.37 -1.99 5.08
CA ARG A 274 -20.20 -1.76 5.92
C ARG A 274 -19.32 -2.99 6.01
N VAL A 275 -18.01 -2.80 5.84
CA VAL A 275 -17.01 -3.81 6.17
C VAL A 275 -16.06 -3.28 7.22
N ILE A 276 -15.46 -4.20 7.99
CA ILE A 276 -14.33 -3.87 8.86
C ILE A 276 -13.05 -4.11 8.05
N LEU A 277 -12.18 -3.09 8.00
CA LEU A 277 -10.81 -3.24 7.55
C LEU A 277 -9.99 -3.83 8.71
N ASN A 278 -9.79 -5.15 8.69
CA ASN A 278 -9.11 -5.89 9.75
C ASN A 278 -7.61 -5.57 9.83
N SER A 279 -6.96 -5.51 8.67
CA SER A 279 -5.55 -5.19 8.54
C SER A 279 -5.24 -4.66 7.15
N ILE A 280 -4.24 -3.79 7.02
CA ILE A 280 -3.78 -3.28 5.73
C ILE A 280 -2.28 -3.04 5.73
N SER A 281 -1.67 -3.21 4.55
CA SER A 281 -0.28 -2.96 4.21
C SER A 281 -0.19 -2.35 2.81
N ASP A 282 1.03 -2.13 2.32
CA ASP A 282 1.28 -1.65 0.97
C ASP A 282 0.73 -2.60 -0.12
N THR A 283 0.72 -3.91 0.15
CA THR A 283 0.44 -4.95 -0.85
C THR A 283 -0.79 -5.80 -0.55
N ARG A 284 -1.31 -5.75 0.68
CA ARG A 284 -2.44 -6.58 1.13
C ARG A 284 -3.37 -5.83 2.08
N MET A 285 -4.67 -6.04 1.94
CA MET A 285 -5.67 -5.73 2.98
C MET A 285 -6.50 -6.97 3.31
N GLN A 286 -7.09 -7.03 4.50
CA GLN A 286 -8.05 -8.06 4.87
C GLN A 286 -9.34 -7.39 5.37
N LEU A 287 -10.46 -7.82 4.80
CA LEU A 287 -11.78 -7.29 5.11
C LEU A 287 -12.60 -8.34 5.86
N ILE A 288 -13.38 -7.88 6.85
CA ILE A 288 -14.42 -8.68 7.49
C ILE A 288 -15.77 -8.25 6.91
N MET A 289 -16.42 -9.19 6.25
CA MET A 289 -17.70 -9.01 5.56
C MET A 289 -18.77 -9.83 6.27
N PHE A 290 -19.85 -9.18 6.68
CA PHE A 290 -20.93 -9.81 7.44
C PHE A 290 -21.97 -10.45 6.53
N MET A 291 -22.63 -11.49 7.05
CA MET A 291 -23.63 -12.25 6.31
C MET A 291 -24.73 -12.81 7.21
N GLN A 292 -25.95 -12.87 6.66
CA GLN A 292 -27.09 -13.62 7.22
C GLN A 292 -27.12 -15.07 6.71
N GLY A 293 -26.11 -15.87 7.03
CA GLY A 293 -25.97 -17.25 6.54
C GLY A 293 -27.02 -18.27 7.01
N SER A 294 -27.87 -17.96 8.00
CA SER A 294 -28.90 -18.91 8.48
C SER A 294 -30.35 -18.46 8.24
N PRO A 295 -31.21 -19.33 7.66
CA PRO A 295 -32.64 -19.04 7.51
C PRO A 295 -33.39 -19.00 8.84
N SER A 296 -32.80 -19.50 9.94
CA SER A 296 -33.41 -19.49 11.27
C SER A 296 -33.25 -18.15 12.00
N ALA A 297 -32.46 -17.22 11.47
CA ALA A 297 -32.09 -15.96 12.13
C ALA A 297 -32.24 -14.76 11.17
N ILE A 298 -33.40 -14.65 10.54
CA ILE A 298 -33.72 -13.56 9.60
C ILE A 298 -33.57 -12.20 10.31
N GLY A 299 -32.88 -11.26 9.65
CA GLY A 299 -32.62 -9.91 10.17
C GLY A 299 -31.38 -9.81 11.05
N TYR A 300 -30.59 -10.88 11.18
CA TYR A 300 -29.38 -10.91 12.01
C TYR A 300 -28.19 -11.47 11.24
N ASN A 301 -27.01 -10.86 11.40
CA ASN A 301 -25.78 -11.49 10.93
C ASN A 301 -25.53 -12.77 11.74
N THR A 302 -25.23 -13.86 11.05
CA THR A 302 -24.87 -15.15 11.67
C THR A 302 -23.45 -15.54 11.36
N ASN A 303 -22.86 -14.96 10.32
CA ASN A 303 -21.54 -15.30 9.86
C ASN A 303 -20.76 -14.06 9.43
N ALA A 304 -19.45 -14.24 9.32
CA ALA A 304 -18.55 -13.29 8.72
C ALA A 304 -17.53 -14.04 7.85
N LEU A 305 -17.11 -13.42 6.75
CA LEU A 305 -15.99 -13.87 5.94
C LEU A 305 -14.83 -12.90 6.12
N LEU A 306 -13.67 -13.43 6.48
CA LEU A 306 -12.42 -12.69 6.52
C LEU A 306 -11.64 -13.05 5.27
N LEU A 307 -11.58 -12.12 4.31
CA LEU A 307 -10.92 -12.35 3.02
C LEU A 307 -9.86 -11.29 2.75
N SER A 308 -8.75 -11.74 2.19
CA SER A 308 -7.62 -10.92 1.80
C SER A 308 -7.76 -10.44 0.36
N PHE A 309 -7.39 -9.18 0.16
CA PHE A 309 -7.28 -8.53 -1.13
C PHE A 309 -5.82 -8.12 -1.35
N GLU A 310 -5.37 -8.20 -2.58
CA GLU A 310 -4.01 -7.87 -3.00
C GLU A 310 -4.02 -6.67 -3.95
N VAL A 311 -2.92 -5.91 -3.91
CA VAL A 311 -2.75 -4.75 -4.81
C VAL A 311 -2.62 -5.21 -6.26
N VAL A 312 -3.24 -4.47 -7.17
CA VAL A 312 -3.07 -4.63 -8.62
C VAL A 312 -2.03 -3.61 -9.08
N ASN A 313 -0.92 -4.10 -9.64
CA ASN A 313 0.18 -3.27 -10.16
C ASN A 313 -0.02 -2.91 -11.63
#